data_AF-A0A0A3HSN1-F1
#
_entry.id   AF-A0A0A3HSN1-F1
#
_cell.length_a   1.000
_cell.length_b   1.000
_cell.length_c   1.000
_cell.angle_alpha   90.00
_cell.angle_beta   90.00
_cell.angle_gamma   90.00
#
_symmetry.space_group_name_H-M   'P 1'
#
loop_
_entity.id
_entity.type
_entity.pdbx_description
1 polymer ?
#
loop_
_entity_poly.entity_id
_entity_poly.type
_entity_poly.pdbx_seq_one_letter_code
_entity_poly.pdbx_strand_id
1 'polypeptide(L)'
;MYVASALLYMVVLRLISGSIELTVAGLMYKTQDLEKALALNSMLALVGPCVLIITTGLGVAGLGDKISFQKILCLFGGILLILLSLKMK
;
A
#
# COMPACT_ATOMS: atom_id res chain seq x y z
N MET A 1 -5.62 23.46 8.24
CA MET A 1 -4.25 23.00 8.55
C MET A 1 -4.00 21.53 8.18
N TYR A 2 -5.02 20.68 8.03
CA TYR A 2 -4.86 19.22 7.88
C TYR A 2 -4.63 18.67 6.46
N VAL A 3 -5.24 19.26 5.41
CA VAL A 3 -5.22 18.68 4.05
C VAL A 3 -3.83 18.69 3.42
N ALA A 4 -3.11 19.81 3.52
CA ALA A 4 -1.78 19.96 2.94
C ALA A 4 -0.77 19.00 3.61
N SER A 5 -0.84 18.86 4.93
CA SER A 5 -0.01 17.91 5.69
C SER A 5 -0.37 16.46 5.36
N ALA A 6 -1.67 16.12 5.28
CA ALA A 6 -2.13 14.79 4.88
C ALA A 6 -1.64 14.42 3.47
N LEU A 7 -1.74 15.35 2.52
CA LEU A 7 -1.23 15.18 1.16
C LEU A 7 0.28 14.92 1.16
N LEU A 8 1.06 15.71 1.91
CA LEU A 8 2.51 15.52 2.03
C LEU A 8 2.84 14.12 2.58
N TYR A 9 2.15 13.68 3.62
CA TYR A 9 2.33 12.32 4.15
C TYR A 9 1.96 11.24 3.12
N MET A 10 0.88 11.42 2.38
CA MET A 10 0.49 10.48 1.30
C MET A 10 1.57 10.39 0.21
N VAL A 11 2.13 11.53 -0.22
CA VAL A 11 3.21 11.58 -1.21
C VAL A 11 4.46 10.89 -0.67
N VAL A 12 4.89 11.22 0.54
CA VAL A 12 6.08 10.64 1.16
C VAL A 12 5.95 9.13 1.34
N LEU A 13 4.79 8.64 1.80
CA LEU A 13 4.53 7.21 1.93
C LEU A 13 4.61 6.47 0.59
N ARG A 14 4.12 7.09 -0.50
CA ARG A 14 4.23 6.51 -1.85
C ARG A 14 5.66 6.49 -2.36
N LEU A 15 6.43 7.55 -2.11
CA LEU A 15 7.85 7.59 -2.47
C LEU A 15 8.63 6.52 -1.72
N ILE A 16 8.39 6.35 -0.42
CA ILE A 16 9.02 5.31 0.38
C ILE A 16 8.63 3.91 -0.13
N SER A 17 7.33 3.64 -0.29
CA SER A 17 6.84 2.34 -0.78
C SER A 17 7.40 2.00 -2.15
N GLY A 18 7.33 2.94 -3.11
CA GLY A 18 7.85 2.73 -4.45
C GLY A 18 9.36 2.51 -4.45
N SER A 19 10.11 3.17 -3.57
CA SER A 19 11.56 2.94 -3.43
C SER A 19 11.86 1.53 -2.90
N ILE A 20 11.03 0.99 -2.00
CA ILE A 20 11.16 -0.41 -1.54
C ILE A 20 10.92 -1.37 -2.70
N GLU A 21 9.89 -1.15 -3.52
CA GLU A 21 9.63 -1.98 -4.71
C GLU A 21 10.80 -1.95 -5.70
N LEU A 22 11.33 -0.77 -6.00
CA LEU A 22 12.49 -0.61 -6.88
C LEU A 22 13.73 -1.32 -6.32
N THR A 23 13.95 -1.24 -5.00
CA THR A 23 15.08 -1.92 -4.34
C THR A 23 14.95 -3.44 -4.45
N VAL A 24 13.75 -3.97 -4.21
CA VAL A 24 13.47 -5.40 -4.32
C VAL A 24 13.60 -5.87 -5.77
N ALA A 25 13.10 -5.12 -6.74
CA ALA A 25 13.27 -5.43 -8.15
C ALA A 25 14.76 -5.48 -8.56
N GLY A 26 15.56 -4.54 -8.07
CA GLY A 26 17.02 -4.55 -8.26
C GLY A 26 17.68 -5.78 -7.64
N LEU A 27 17.23 -6.21 -6.45
CA LEU A 27 17.74 -7.42 -5.81
C LEU A 27 17.35 -8.70 -6.57
N MET A 28 16.09 -8.80 -7.03
CA MET A 28 15.63 -9.88 -7.90
C MET A 28 16.53 -10.00 -9.14
N TYR A 29 16.75 -8.88 -9.84
CA TYR A 29 17.63 -8.84 -10.99
C TYR A 29 19.08 -9.20 -10.64
N LYS A 30 19.62 -8.72 -9.52
CA LYS A 30 20.99 -9.07 -9.11
C LYS A 30 21.16 -10.56 -8.81
N THR A 31 20.15 -11.20 -8.21
CA THR A 31 20.23 -12.61 -7.79
C THR A 31 20.11 -13.60 -8.96
N GLN A 32 19.47 -13.22 -10.07
CA GLN A 32 19.23 -14.09 -11.25
C GLN A 32 18.66 -15.48 -10.87
N ASP A 33 17.89 -15.54 -9.78
CA ASP A 33 17.39 -16.77 -9.18
C ASP A 33 15.89 -16.61 -8.96
N LEU A 34 15.11 -17.46 -9.62
CA LEU A 34 13.65 -17.39 -9.62
C LEU A 34 13.06 -17.68 -8.23
N GLU A 35 13.65 -18.60 -7.47
CA GLU A 35 13.16 -18.97 -6.14
C GLU A 35 13.41 -17.83 -5.15
N LYS A 36 14.59 -17.21 -5.20
CA LYS A 36 14.88 -16.00 -4.42
C LYS A 36 14.00 -14.83 -4.82
N ALA A 37 13.73 -14.66 -6.12
CA ALA A 37 12.84 -13.62 -6.59
C ALA A 37 11.40 -13.82 -6.09
N LEU A 38 10.87 -15.05 -6.13
CA LEU A 38 9.57 -15.39 -5.56
C LEU A 38 9.51 -15.13 -4.06
N ALA A 39 10.56 -15.48 -3.30
CA ALA A 39 10.63 -15.19 -1.87
C ALA A 39 10.57 -13.68 -1.59
N LEU A 40 11.34 -12.88 -2.33
CA LEU A 40 11.33 -11.41 -2.20
C LEU A 40 9.98 -10.80 -2.57
N ASN A 41 9.35 -11.28 -3.66
CA ASN A 41 8.02 -10.83 -4.06
C ASN A 41 6.97 -11.17 -2.98
N SER A 42 7.08 -12.34 -2.36
CA SER A 42 6.20 -12.78 -1.29
C SER A 42 6.35 -11.91 -0.04
N MET A 43 7.58 -11.49 0.29
CA MET A 43 7.82 -10.50 1.35
C MET A 43 7.20 -9.14 1.02
N LEU A 44 7.28 -8.72 -0.25
CA LEU A 44 6.74 -7.45 -0.73
C LEU A 44 5.21 -7.41 -0.79
N ALA A 45 4.56 -8.58 -0.83
CA ALA A 45 3.11 -8.72 -0.98
C ALA A 45 2.29 -8.00 0.10
N LEU A 46 2.86 -7.79 1.31
CA LEU A 46 2.22 -7.04 2.40
C LEU A 46 2.49 -5.54 2.36
N VAL A 47 3.57 -5.09 1.71
CA VAL A 47 3.96 -3.67 1.68
C VAL A 47 2.89 -2.83 0.96
N GLY A 48 2.45 -3.29 -0.21
CA GLY A 48 1.41 -2.61 -1.00
C GLY A 48 0.10 -2.41 -0.22
N PRO A 49 -0.51 -3.49 0.32
CA PRO A 49 -1.72 -3.39 1.14
C PRO A 49 -1.56 -2.49 2.38
N CYS A 50 -0.45 -2.60 3.13
CA CYS A 50 -0.21 -1.75 4.30
C CYS A 50 -0.13 -0.26 3.93
N VAL A 51 0.62 0.08 2.89
CA VAL A 51 0.75 1.46 2.42
C VAL A 51 -0.59 1.97 1.91
N LEU A 52 -1.35 1.15 1.17
CA LEU A 52 -2.67 1.52 0.66
C LEU A 52 -3.65 1.83 1.81
N ILE A 53 -3.66 1.03 2.88
CA ILE A 53 -4.49 1.28 4.07
C ILE A 53 -4.14 2.63 4.71
N ILE A 54 -2.86 2.86 5.00
CA ILE A 54 -2.41 4.08 5.69
C ILE A 54 -2.70 5.31 4.82
N THR A 55 -2.36 5.24 3.54
CA THR A 55 -2.56 6.35 2.58
C THR A 55 -4.05 6.67 2.41
N THR A 56 -4.90 5.65 2.34
CA THR A 56 -6.36 5.81 2.27
C THR A 56 -6.91 6.41 3.57
N GLY A 57 -6.47 5.94 4.72
CA GLY A 57 -6.83 6.50 6.03
C GLY A 57 -6.46 7.99 6.15
N LEU A 58 -5.26 8.37 5.72
CA LEU A 58 -4.82 9.77 5.67
C LEU A 58 -5.67 10.61 4.72
N GLY A 59 -6.01 10.08 3.55
CA GLY A 59 -6.87 10.76 2.58
C GLY A 59 -8.28 10.99 3.11
N VAL A 60 -8.88 9.97 3.73
CA VAL A 60 -10.20 10.06 4.37
C VAL A 60 -10.18 11.06 5.53
N ALA A 61 -9.19 10.98 6.41
CA ALA A 61 -9.03 11.89 7.53
C ALA A 61 -8.81 13.34 7.08
N GLY A 62 -8.04 13.55 5.99
CA GLY A 62 -7.80 14.87 5.42
C GLY A 62 -9.02 15.48 4.74
N LEU A 63 -9.87 14.65 4.12
CA LEU A 63 -11.09 15.10 3.44
C LEU A 63 -12.25 15.39 4.41
N GLY A 64 -12.20 14.87 5.64
CA GLY A 64 -13.24 15.06 6.66
C GLY A 64 -14.62 14.56 6.17
N ASP A 65 -15.67 15.31 6.46
CA ASP A 65 -17.07 14.95 6.12
C ASP A 65 -17.40 15.00 4.61
N LYS A 66 -16.41 15.30 3.75
CA LYS A 66 -16.60 15.34 2.29
C LYS A 66 -16.71 13.95 1.66
N ILE A 67 -16.43 12.88 2.40
CA ILE A 67 -16.56 11.50 1.90
C ILE A 67 -17.87 10.88 2.41
N SER A 68 -18.65 10.30 1.50
CA SER A 68 -19.85 9.55 1.86
C SER A 68 -19.50 8.24 2.56
N PHE A 69 -20.32 7.85 3.53
CA PHE A 69 -20.16 6.59 4.27
C PHE A 69 -20.08 5.36 3.35
N GLN A 70 -20.84 5.35 2.25
CA GLN A 70 -20.78 4.30 1.23
C GLN A 70 -19.40 4.15 0.58
N LYS A 71 -18.71 5.27 0.29
CA LYS A 71 -17.36 5.23 -0.27
C LYS A 71 -16.36 4.65 0.73
N ILE A 72 -16.49 4.99 2.00
CA ILE A 72 -15.65 4.45 3.08
C ILE A 72 -15.82 2.93 3.16
N LEU A 73 -17.06 2.45 3.24
CA LEU A 73 -17.38 1.02 3.25
C LEU A 73 -16.79 0.27 2.05
N CYS A 74 -16.91 0.84 0.85
CA CYS A 74 -16.37 0.22 -0.37
C CYS A 74 -14.83 0.18 -0.36
N LEU A 75 -14.16 1.26 0.05
CA LEU A 75 -12.69 1.30 0.18
C LEU A 75 -12.16 0.26 1.16
N PHE A 76 -12.74 0.22 2.36
CA PHE A 76 -12.37 -0.78 3.37
C PHE A 76 -12.71 -2.20 2.93
N GLY A 77 -13.83 -2.40 2.23
CA GLY A 77 -14.17 -3.70 1.64
C GLY A 77 -13.12 -4.19 0.64
N GLY A 78 -12.65 -3.33 -0.26
CA GLY A 78 -11.58 -3.66 -1.21
C GLY A 78 -10.26 -4.02 -0.51
N ILE A 79 -9.89 -3.26 0.52
CA ILE A 79 -8.72 -3.56 1.37
C ILE A 79 -8.85 -4.93 2.02
N LEU A 80 -10.02 -5.24 2.61
CA LEU A 80 -10.26 -6.52 3.27
C LEU A 80 -10.17 -7.69 2.28
N LEU A 81 -10.67 -7.54 1.06
CA LEU A 81 -10.54 -8.56 0.01
C LEU A 81 -9.08 -8.84 -0.35
N ILE A 82 -8.25 -7.79 -0.48
CA ILE A 82 -6.81 -7.93 -0.73
C ILE A 82 -6.14 -8.70 0.43
N LEU A 83 -6.44 -8.34 1.68
CA LEU A 83 -5.88 -9.02 2.85
C LEU A 83 -6.36 -10.48 2.98
N LEU A 84 -7.63 -10.77 2.69
CA LEU A 84 -8.18 -12.11 2.70
C LEU A 84 -7.52 -12.98 1.63
N SER A 85 -7.29 -12.44 0.43
CA SER A 85 -6.58 -13.12 -0.65
C SER A 85 -5.19 -13.61 -0.23
N LEU A 86 -4.46 -12.85 0.60
CA LEU A 86 -3.14 -13.27 1.08
C LEU A 86 -3.19 -14.46 2.05
N LYS A 87 -4.33 -14.70 2.71
CA LYS A 87 -4.53 -15.79 3.67
C LYS A 87 -5.15 -17.03 3.04
N MET A 88 -5.79 -16.89 1.88
CA MET A 88 -6.40 -18.01 1.16
C MET A 88 -5.28 -18.87 0.54
N LYS A 89 -5.30 -20.16 0.85
CA LYS A 89 -4.33 -21.15 0.40
C LYS A 89 -4.78 -21.80 -0.90
#